data_AF-A0A516V3U6-F1
#
_entry.id   AF-A0A516V3U6-F1
#
_cell.length_a   1.000
_cell.length_b   1.000
_cell.length_c   1.000
_cell.angle_alpha   90.00
_cell.angle_beta   90.00
_cell.angle_gamma   90.00
#
_symmetry.space_group_name_H-M   'P 1'
#
loop_
_entity.id
_entity.type
_entity.pdbx_description
1 polymer ?
#
loop_
_entity_poly.entity_id
_entity_poly.type
_entity_poly.pdbx_seq_one_letter_code
_entity_poly.pdbx_strand_id
1 'polypeptide(L)'
;MRVAKTVLLAIGSIVGLVVTGIGVVYAASEWKLRRDYPPPAVAFDMGKLQPDAKEGRRMSKVLGCWAGCHGREGEGGSIDMDGYYSVSAPTLSSVLPGYSDEELVRLVRYGIKRDGSSALGMISYTFYPLSDADLANVIAHLRKQPTLAPRERHRSVTFMARWRLLAGGWQLAADQVDPARPRWGELPRTNAFERGRYLASVTCSECHGLDFRGNRFADNTYDGGPPLAVLAAYDDDAFRRLMRTGNGVGGRDLGEMGWVARNGFVNFTDREIADVYEFLRRDQGLPFAGPASGERE
;
A
#
# COMPACT_ATOMS: atom_id res chain seq x y z
N MET A 1 46.48 -37.03 18.89
CA MET A 1 46.05 -37.21 17.47
C MET A 1 44.57 -37.53 17.31
N ARG A 2 43.97 -38.49 18.03
CA ARG A 2 42.52 -38.84 17.87
C ARG A 2 41.56 -37.69 18.20
N VAL A 3 41.79 -36.98 19.31
CA VAL A 3 40.95 -35.84 19.74
C VAL A 3 40.95 -34.71 18.70
N ALA A 4 42.11 -34.34 18.15
CA ALA A 4 42.21 -33.30 17.11
C ALA A 4 41.45 -33.67 15.82
N LYS A 5 41.50 -34.95 15.41
CA LYS A 5 40.75 -35.44 14.24
C LYS A 5 39.23 -35.37 14.48
N THR A 6 38.76 -35.75 15.67
CA THR A 6 37.33 -35.68 16.03
C THR A 6 36.83 -34.23 16.09
N VAL A 7 37.62 -33.32 16.67
CA VAL A 7 37.28 -31.88 16.72
C VAL A 7 37.20 -31.29 15.31
N LEU A 8 38.15 -31.60 14.43
CA LEU A 8 38.12 -31.13 13.04
C LEU A 8 36.91 -31.67 12.26
N LEU A 9 36.54 -32.93 12.45
CA LEU A 9 35.35 -33.52 11.83
C LEU A 9 34.06 -32.88 12.36
N ALA A 10 33.99 -32.58 13.66
CA ALA A 10 32.84 -31.90 14.26
C ALA A 10 32.70 -30.46 13.73
N ILE A 11 33.81 -29.70 13.67
CA ILE A 11 33.82 -28.35 13.09
C ILE A 11 33.42 -28.40 11.61
N GLY A 12 34.01 -29.31 10.83
CA GLY A 12 33.66 -29.48 9.42
C GLY A 12 32.19 -29.81 9.21
N SER A 13 31.61 -30.65 10.08
CA SER A 13 30.18 -31.00 10.04
C SER A 13 29.29 -29.80 10.37
N ILE A 14 29.64 -29.02 11.39
CA ILE A 14 28.90 -27.80 11.76
C ILE A 14 28.96 -26.78 10.63
N VAL A 15 30.14 -26.53 10.06
CA VAL A 15 30.32 -25.61 8.93
C VAL A 15 29.51 -26.09 7.73
N GLY A 16 29.54 -27.40 7.42
CA GLY A 16 28.75 -27.99 6.34
C GLY A 16 27.24 -27.78 6.54
N LEU A 17 26.73 -27.98 7.76
CA LEU A 17 25.33 -27.74 8.10
C LEU A 17 24.95 -26.26 7.97
N VAL A 18 25.80 -25.34 8.45
CA VAL A 18 25.56 -23.90 8.35
C VAL A 18 25.52 -23.44 6.88
N VAL A 19 26.50 -23.87 6.07
CA VAL A 19 26.54 -23.54 4.63
C VAL A 19 25.31 -24.08 3.91
N THR A 20 24.92 -25.33 4.22
CA THR A 20 23.70 -25.93 3.66
C THR A 20 22.46 -25.14 4.06
N GLY A 21 22.33 -24.76 5.33
CA GLY A 21 21.22 -23.94 5.82
C GLY A 21 21.12 -22.58 5.12
N ILE A 22 22.25 -21.88 4.97
CA ILE A 22 22.32 -20.61 4.23
C ILE A 22 21.91 -20.82 2.77
N GLY A 23 22.39 -21.89 2.13
CA GLY A 23 22.04 -22.25 0.75
C GLY A 23 20.55 -22.50 0.58
N VAL A 24 19.93 -23.24 1.51
CA VAL A 24 18.48 -23.51 1.50
C VAL A 24 17.68 -22.21 1.65
N VAL A 25 18.04 -21.34 2.61
CA VAL A 25 17.37 -20.04 2.80
C VAL A 25 17.49 -19.18 1.53
N TYR A 26 18.67 -19.14 0.92
CA TYR A 26 18.87 -18.38 -0.31
C TYR A 26 18.01 -18.95 -1.45
N ALA A 27 18.07 -20.26 -1.71
CA ALA A 27 17.34 -20.89 -2.79
C ALA A 27 15.81 -20.76 -2.63
N ALA A 28 15.28 -21.03 -1.43
CA ALA A 28 13.86 -20.92 -1.15
C ALA A 28 13.35 -19.48 -1.24
N SER A 29 14.11 -18.51 -0.71
CA SER A 29 13.75 -17.09 -0.81
C SER A 29 13.83 -16.58 -2.25
N GLU A 30 14.84 -17.00 -3.02
CA GLU A 30 14.99 -16.61 -4.43
C GLU A 30 13.86 -17.18 -5.29
N TRP A 31 13.47 -18.43 -5.05
CA TRP A 31 12.29 -19.03 -5.66
C TRP A 31 11.04 -18.20 -5.35
N LYS A 32 10.79 -17.88 -4.07
CA LYS A 32 9.62 -17.08 -3.68
C LYS A 32 9.64 -15.69 -4.32
N LEU A 33 10.80 -15.04 -4.43
CA LEU A 33 10.98 -13.73 -5.04
C LEU A 33 10.79 -13.71 -6.57
N ARG A 34 10.98 -14.85 -7.24
CA ARG A 34 10.92 -14.97 -8.71
C ARG A 34 9.72 -15.75 -9.22
N ARG A 35 8.95 -16.38 -8.33
CA ARG A 35 7.81 -17.20 -8.74
C ARG A 35 6.80 -16.38 -9.50
N ASP A 36 6.18 -17.04 -10.46
CA ASP A 36 5.04 -16.49 -11.18
C ASP A 36 3.75 -16.73 -10.41
N TYR A 37 2.86 -15.76 -10.52
CA TYR A 37 1.52 -15.81 -9.99
C TYR A 37 0.56 -15.94 -11.17
N PRO A 38 -0.39 -16.90 -11.12
CA PRO A 38 -1.39 -17.01 -12.17
C PRO A 38 -2.16 -15.69 -12.26
N PRO A 39 -2.32 -15.11 -13.47
CA PRO A 39 -3.04 -13.85 -13.60
C PRO A 39 -4.50 -14.04 -13.19
N PRO A 40 -5.03 -13.22 -12.26
CA PRO A 40 -6.46 -13.26 -11.96
C PRO A 40 -7.26 -12.83 -13.19
N ALA A 41 -8.45 -13.40 -13.35
CA ALA A 41 -9.39 -12.90 -14.34
C ALA A 41 -9.82 -11.48 -13.94
N VAL A 42 -9.50 -10.50 -14.78
CA VAL A 42 -9.86 -9.10 -14.59
C VAL A 42 -10.91 -8.73 -15.63
N ALA A 43 -12.17 -8.62 -15.22
CA ALA A 43 -13.21 -8.03 -16.06
C ALA A 43 -13.11 -6.51 -15.93
N PHE A 44 -12.36 -5.88 -16.83
CA PHE A 44 -12.15 -4.43 -16.85
C PHE A 44 -12.23 -3.92 -18.27
N ASP A 45 -13.06 -2.91 -18.50
CA ASP A 45 -13.31 -2.35 -19.83
C ASP A 45 -13.25 -0.83 -19.75
N MET A 46 -12.10 -0.27 -20.10
CA MET A 46 -11.85 1.17 -20.05
C MET A 46 -12.86 1.97 -20.88
N GLY A 47 -13.32 1.43 -22.01
CA GLY A 47 -14.25 2.10 -22.91
C GLY A 47 -15.65 2.26 -22.29
N LYS A 48 -16.09 1.29 -21.49
CA LYS A 48 -17.38 1.36 -20.78
C LYS A 48 -17.36 2.26 -19.55
N LEU A 49 -16.20 2.42 -18.92
CA LEU A 49 -16.06 3.16 -17.66
C LEU A 49 -15.98 4.69 -17.83
N GLN A 50 -15.76 5.19 -19.06
CA GLN A 50 -15.69 6.62 -19.39
C GLN A 50 -14.83 7.44 -18.41
N PRO A 51 -13.52 7.15 -18.29
CA PRO A 51 -12.69 7.68 -17.22
C PRO A 51 -12.41 9.19 -17.33
N ASP A 52 -12.36 9.87 -16.19
CA ASP A 52 -11.89 11.24 -16.01
C ASP A 52 -10.45 11.27 -15.48
N ALA A 53 -9.51 11.66 -16.33
CA ALA A 53 -8.10 11.77 -15.95
C ALA A 53 -7.82 12.89 -14.93
N LYS A 54 -8.68 13.92 -14.83
CA LYS A 54 -8.53 14.96 -13.79
C LYS A 54 -8.87 14.39 -12.43
N GLU A 55 -9.97 13.64 -12.34
CA GLU A 55 -10.30 12.89 -11.13
C GLU A 55 -9.25 11.83 -10.81
N GLY A 56 -8.74 11.14 -11.83
CA GLY A 56 -7.62 10.21 -11.70
C GLY A 56 -6.41 10.84 -11.04
N ARG A 57 -6.04 12.06 -11.43
CA ARG A 57 -4.96 12.81 -10.80
C ARG A 57 -5.22 13.09 -9.33
N ARG A 58 -6.44 13.49 -8.97
CA ARG A 58 -6.83 13.73 -7.58
C ARG A 58 -6.75 12.44 -6.78
N MET A 59 -7.32 11.37 -7.31
CA MET A 59 -7.38 10.08 -6.65
C MET A 59 -6.00 9.44 -6.46
N SER A 60 -5.10 9.53 -7.44
CA SER A 60 -3.71 9.09 -7.26
C SER A 60 -2.97 9.82 -6.14
N LYS A 61 -3.35 11.07 -5.81
CA LYS A 61 -2.80 11.76 -4.63
C LYS A 61 -3.42 11.23 -3.34
N VAL A 62 -4.75 11.08 -3.31
CA VAL A 62 -5.50 10.57 -2.14
C VAL A 62 -5.04 9.16 -1.76
N LEU A 63 -4.78 8.31 -2.76
CA LEU A 63 -4.27 6.93 -2.60
C LEU A 63 -2.77 6.85 -2.27
N GLY A 64 -2.06 7.99 -2.19
CA GLY A 64 -0.63 7.99 -1.88
C GLY A 64 0.28 7.46 -2.99
N CYS A 65 -0.20 7.35 -4.24
CA CYS A 65 0.67 6.98 -5.36
C CYS A 65 1.79 8.01 -5.55
N TRP A 66 1.46 9.29 -5.32
CA TRP A 66 2.38 10.43 -5.41
C TRP A 66 2.96 10.81 -4.05
N ALA A 67 4.08 11.54 -4.08
CA ALA A 67 4.87 11.99 -2.94
C ALA A 67 5.51 10.85 -2.11
N GLY A 68 5.01 9.61 -2.21
CA GLY A 68 5.68 8.42 -1.72
C GLY A 68 6.54 7.77 -2.79
N CYS A 69 6.26 6.49 -3.08
CA CYS A 69 7.12 5.63 -3.87
C CYS A 69 7.35 6.11 -5.31
N HIS A 70 6.34 6.66 -5.99
CA HIS A 70 6.46 7.05 -7.40
C HIS A 70 6.92 8.50 -7.63
N GLY A 71 7.37 9.20 -6.57
CA GLY A 71 7.74 10.61 -6.66
C GLY A 71 6.52 11.53 -6.82
N ARG A 72 6.74 12.78 -7.22
CA ARG A 72 5.67 13.80 -7.30
C ARG A 72 4.91 13.76 -8.62
N GLU A 73 5.57 13.37 -9.71
CA GLU A 73 5.06 13.40 -11.08
C GLU A 73 5.40 12.10 -11.86
N GLY A 74 5.73 11.01 -11.15
CA GLY A 74 6.03 9.73 -11.77
C GLY A 74 7.49 9.55 -12.18
N GLU A 75 8.39 10.38 -11.67
CA GLU A 75 9.84 10.24 -11.82
C GLU A 75 10.37 8.94 -11.16
N GLY A 76 9.61 8.35 -10.25
CA GLY A 76 10.00 7.18 -9.47
C GLY A 76 10.73 7.57 -8.18
N GLY A 77 11.06 6.56 -7.37
CA GLY A 77 11.63 6.75 -6.04
C GLY A 77 12.34 5.50 -5.56
N SER A 78 12.91 5.55 -4.37
CA SER A 78 13.54 4.41 -3.71
C SER A 78 12.89 4.20 -2.37
N ILE A 79 12.51 2.96 -2.08
CA ILE A 79 12.07 2.52 -0.77
C ILE A 79 13.26 1.78 -0.16
N ASP A 80 13.61 2.12 1.08
CA ASP A 80 14.52 1.35 1.92
C ASP A 80 13.75 0.92 3.17
N MET A 81 13.85 -0.37 3.48
CA MET A 81 13.15 -0.98 4.60
C MET A 81 14.13 -1.34 5.70
N ASP A 82 14.47 -0.34 6.52
CA ASP A 82 15.37 -0.49 7.67
C ASP A 82 16.68 -1.21 7.29
N GLY A 83 17.18 -0.98 6.08
CA GLY A 83 18.36 -1.62 5.51
C GLY A 83 18.23 -3.12 5.19
N TYR A 84 17.07 -3.75 5.39
CA TYR A 84 16.88 -5.18 5.09
C TYR A 84 16.61 -5.44 3.61
N TYR A 85 15.83 -4.60 2.95
CA TYR A 85 15.70 -4.59 1.50
C TYR A 85 15.55 -3.16 0.99
N SER A 86 16.00 -2.93 -0.24
CA SER A 86 15.72 -1.70 -0.96
C SER A 86 15.25 -2.01 -2.37
N VAL A 87 14.26 -1.27 -2.84
CA VAL A 87 13.76 -1.37 -4.22
C VAL A 87 13.46 0.02 -4.76
N SER A 88 13.78 0.26 -6.03
CA SER A 88 13.30 1.46 -6.69
C SER A 88 11.96 1.26 -7.39
N ALA A 89 11.04 2.18 -7.16
CA ALA A 89 9.87 2.36 -8.00
C ALA A 89 10.35 2.97 -9.33
N PRO A 90 9.87 2.46 -10.47
CA PRO A 90 10.31 2.92 -11.77
C PRO A 90 9.78 4.33 -12.07
N THR A 91 10.47 5.02 -12.98
CA THR A 91 9.90 6.16 -13.69
C THR A 91 8.70 5.68 -14.49
N LEU A 92 7.50 6.12 -14.14
CA LEU A 92 6.25 5.57 -14.62
C LEU A 92 6.11 5.67 -16.15
N SER A 93 6.41 6.84 -16.73
CA SER A 93 6.32 7.03 -18.18
C SER A 93 7.26 6.12 -19.00
N SER A 94 8.30 5.56 -18.38
CA SER A 94 9.18 4.59 -19.03
C SER A 94 8.63 3.15 -19.05
N VAL A 95 7.72 2.81 -18.14
CA VAL A 95 7.21 1.43 -17.97
C VAL A 95 5.75 1.28 -18.38
N LEU A 96 4.93 2.31 -18.19
CA LEU A 96 3.50 2.29 -18.50
C LEU A 96 3.19 1.89 -19.97
N PRO A 97 3.93 2.34 -21.00
CA PRO A 97 3.66 1.93 -22.38
C PRO A 97 3.73 0.42 -22.62
N GLY A 98 4.46 -0.32 -21.76
CA GLY A 98 4.59 -1.78 -21.85
C GLY A 98 3.51 -2.57 -21.13
N TYR A 99 2.51 -1.91 -20.54
CA TYR A 99 1.38 -2.55 -19.86
C TYR A 99 0.08 -2.27 -20.62
N SER A 100 -0.78 -3.28 -20.79
CA SER A 100 -2.21 -3.07 -21.09
C SER A 100 -2.95 -2.49 -19.88
N ASP A 101 -4.19 -2.05 -20.07
CA ASP A 101 -5.00 -1.54 -18.96
C ASP A 101 -5.35 -2.65 -17.96
N GLU A 102 -5.66 -3.85 -18.43
CA GLU A 102 -5.92 -5.03 -17.59
C GLU A 102 -4.66 -5.46 -16.83
N GLU A 103 -3.49 -5.36 -17.44
CA GLU A 103 -2.22 -5.63 -16.77
C GLU A 103 -1.91 -4.58 -15.70
N LEU A 104 -2.27 -3.31 -15.91
CA LEU A 104 -2.16 -2.28 -14.86
C LEU A 104 -3.15 -2.53 -13.73
N VAL A 105 -4.39 -2.92 -14.02
CA VAL A 105 -5.37 -3.30 -13.00
C VAL A 105 -4.84 -4.48 -12.18
N ARG A 106 -4.26 -5.49 -12.85
CA ARG A 106 -3.62 -6.64 -12.21
C ARG A 106 -2.46 -6.20 -11.30
N LEU A 107 -1.58 -5.32 -11.78
CA LEU A 107 -0.47 -4.80 -10.98
C LEU A 107 -0.96 -4.02 -9.77
N VAL A 108 -1.89 -3.08 -9.96
CA VAL A 108 -2.36 -2.21 -8.87
C VAL A 108 -3.10 -2.99 -7.80
N ARG A 109 -4.05 -3.85 -8.17
CA ARG A 109 -4.91 -4.57 -7.21
C ARG A 109 -4.29 -5.82 -6.63
N TYR A 110 -3.49 -6.52 -7.41
CA TYR A 110 -2.98 -7.84 -7.03
C TYR A 110 -1.47 -7.86 -6.84
N GLY A 111 -0.76 -6.76 -7.12
CA GLY A 111 0.69 -6.71 -6.99
C GLY A 111 1.39 -7.61 -8.01
N ILE A 112 0.71 -8.05 -9.08
CA ILE A 112 1.28 -8.96 -10.08
C ILE A 112 1.66 -8.15 -11.32
N LYS A 113 2.95 -8.16 -11.66
CA LYS A 113 3.47 -7.45 -12.84
C LYS A 113 3.04 -8.14 -14.14
N ARG A 114 3.26 -7.46 -15.28
CA ARG A 114 2.97 -8.01 -16.61
C ARG A 114 3.65 -9.37 -16.85
N ASP A 115 4.86 -9.53 -16.32
CA ASP A 115 5.69 -10.75 -16.41
C ASP A 115 5.22 -11.90 -15.50
N GLY A 116 4.18 -11.71 -14.68
CA GLY A 116 3.65 -12.73 -13.78
C GLY A 116 4.26 -12.73 -12.38
N SER A 117 5.41 -12.09 -12.18
CA SER A 117 6.04 -12.03 -10.85
C SER A 117 5.47 -10.90 -9.99
N SER A 118 5.61 -11.02 -8.66
CA SER A 118 5.12 -10.01 -7.72
C SER A 118 5.94 -8.70 -7.79
N ALA A 119 5.27 -7.57 -7.60
CA ALA A 119 5.87 -6.32 -7.21
C ALA A 119 6.46 -6.42 -5.79
N LEU A 120 7.43 -5.54 -5.49
CA LEU A 120 8.03 -5.39 -4.17
C LEU A 120 7.67 -4.00 -3.64
N GLY A 121 7.21 -3.93 -2.40
CA GLY A 121 6.86 -2.67 -1.73
C GLY A 121 5.56 -2.00 -2.20
N MET A 122 4.90 -2.52 -3.25
CA MET A 122 3.60 -1.99 -3.67
C MET A 122 2.50 -2.51 -2.73
N ILE A 123 1.76 -1.59 -2.12
CA ILE A 123 0.69 -1.87 -1.15
C ILE A 123 -0.61 -2.36 -1.80
N SER A 124 -0.54 -3.28 -2.76
CA SER A 124 -1.71 -3.71 -3.54
C SER A 124 -2.88 -4.23 -2.70
N TYR A 125 -2.61 -4.75 -1.50
CA TYR A 125 -3.64 -5.17 -0.53
C TYR A 125 -4.57 -4.03 -0.06
N THR A 126 -4.11 -2.78 -0.09
CA THR A 126 -4.91 -1.59 0.23
C THR A 126 -5.63 -1.06 -1.00
N PHE A 127 -5.10 -1.28 -2.20
CA PHE A 127 -5.74 -0.92 -3.47
C PHE A 127 -6.74 -1.96 -3.98
N TYR A 128 -6.70 -3.18 -3.46
CA TYR A 128 -7.64 -4.25 -3.82
C TYR A 128 -9.13 -3.83 -3.73
N PRO A 129 -9.58 -3.08 -2.70
CA PRO A 129 -10.96 -2.62 -2.60
C PRO A 129 -11.36 -1.49 -3.55
N LEU A 130 -10.41 -0.88 -4.27
CA LEU A 130 -10.63 0.26 -5.16
C LEU A 130 -11.65 -0.09 -6.26
N SER A 131 -12.59 0.82 -6.54
CA SER A 131 -13.61 0.61 -7.58
C SER A 131 -13.01 0.57 -8.98
N ASP A 132 -13.69 -0.11 -9.91
CA ASP A 132 -13.30 -0.14 -11.33
C ASP A 132 -13.31 1.28 -11.93
N ALA A 133 -14.30 2.10 -11.58
CA ALA A 133 -14.41 3.49 -12.06
C ALA A 133 -13.24 4.36 -11.57
N ASP A 134 -12.89 4.29 -10.28
CA ASP A 134 -11.80 5.10 -9.72
C ASP A 134 -10.44 4.61 -10.23
N LEU A 135 -10.26 3.29 -10.40
CA LEU A 135 -9.05 2.75 -11.00
C LEU A 135 -8.92 3.12 -12.48
N ALA A 136 -10.02 3.17 -13.23
CA ALA A 136 -10.04 3.65 -14.61
C ALA A 136 -9.64 5.13 -14.70
N ASN A 137 -10.16 5.97 -13.79
CA ASN A 137 -9.74 7.37 -13.67
C ASN A 137 -8.22 7.47 -13.43
N VAL A 138 -7.71 6.72 -12.45
CA VAL A 138 -6.27 6.66 -12.12
C VAL A 138 -5.46 6.22 -13.34
N ILE A 139 -5.82 5.12 -14.00
CA ILE A 139 -5.09 4.63 -15.18
C ILE A 139 -5.14 5.67 -16.30
N ALA A 140 -6.29 6.30 -16.57
CA ALA A 140 -6.40 7.36 -17.57
C ALA A 140 -5.48 8.56 -17.27
N HIS A 141 -5.26 8.88 -15.99
CA HIS A 141 -4.26 9.86 -15.58
C HIS A 141 -2.83 9.36 -15.77
N LEU A 142 -2.53 8.11 -15.39
CA LEU A 142 -1.21 7.50 -15.55
C LEU A 142 -0.79 7.46 -17.03
N ARG A 143 -1.72 7.19 -17.95
CA ARG A 143 -1.46 7.22 -19.40
C ARG A 143 -1.08 8.60 -19.93
N LYS A 144 -1.38 9.67 -19.20
CA LYS A 144 -1.10 11.07 -19.58
C LYS A 144 0.09 11.68 -18.84
N GLN A 145 0.89 10.87 -18.13
CA GLN A 145 2.07 11.39 -17.44
C GLN A 145 3.07 12.00 -18.44
N PRO A 146 3.79 13.06 -18.02
CA PRO A 146 4.88 13.58 -18.84
C PRO A 146 5.94 12.49 -19.06
N THR A 147 6.54 12.50 -20.25
CA THR A 147 7.70 11.67 -20.54
C THR A 147 8.89 12.15 -19.71
N LEU A 148 9.44 11.28 -18.87
CA LEU A 148 10.57 11.55 -18.00
C LEU A 148 11.71 10.57 -18.33
N ALA A 149 12.94 10.98 -18.06
CA ALA A 149 14.10 10.13 -18.27
C ALA A 149 14.01 8.88 -17.36
N PRO A 150 14.28 7.67 -17.88
CA PRO A 150 14.28 6.46 -17.06
C PRO A 150 15.31 6.56 -15.94
N ARG A 151 14.90 6.24 -14.71
CA ARG A 151 15.80 6.08 -13.58
C ARG A 151 16.40 4.66 -13.54
N GLU A 152 17.60 4.55 -12.99
CA GLU A 152 18.23 3.27 -12.69
C GLU A 152 17.38 2.41 -11.74
N ARG A 153 17.27 1.12 -12.06
CA ARG A 153 16.54 0.15 -11.26
C ARG A 153 17.48 -0.54 -10.28
N HIS A 154 17.25 -0.35 -8.99
CA HIS A 154 17.98 -1.01 -7.93
C HIS A 154 17.06 -1.96 -7.16
N ARG A 155 17.63 -3.11 -6.79
CA ARG A 155 17.00 -4.06 -5.88
C ARG A 155 18.08 -4.73 -5.04
N SER A 156 18.04 -4.54 -3.74
CA SER A 156 18.84 -5.28 -2.77
C SER A 156 17.94 -6.04 -1.82
N VAL A 157 18.29 -7.31 -1.55
CA VAL A 157 17.61 -8.14 -0.55
C VAL A 157 18.69 -8.79 0.30
N THR A 158 18.83 -8.33 1.55
CA THR A 158 19.80 -8.88 2.49
C THR A 158 19.43 -10.31 2.89
N PHE A 159 20.37 -11.04 3.50
CA PHE A 159 20.08 -12.34 4.08
C PHE A 159 18.99 -12.28 5.15
N MET A 160 18.95 -11.20 5.95
CA MET A 160 17.90 -11.00 6.96
C MET A 160 16.53 -10.79 6.32
N ALA A 161 16.43 -10.03 5.21
CA ALA A 161 15.17 -9.93 4.47
C ALA A 161 14.75 -11.27 3.88
N ARG A 162 15.68 -12.09 3.36
CA ARG A 162 15.39 -13.44 2.89
C ARG A 162 14.83 -14.33 3.99
N TRP A 163 15.43 -14.26 5.19
CA TRP A 163 14.91 -14.98 6.35
C TRP A 163 13.51 -14.51 6.74
N ARG A 164 13.28 -13.18 6.84
CA ARG A 164 11.95 -12.62 7.13
C ARG A 164 10.90 -13.02 6.08
N LEU A 165 11.27 -13.07 4.80
CA LEU A 165 10.38 -13.51 3.71
C LEU A 165 9.90 -14.96 3.90
N LEU A 166 10.79 -15.84 4.35
CA LEU A 166 10.48 -17.24 4.59
C LEU A 166 9.73 -17.44 5.92
N ALA A 167 10.07 -16.67 6.94
CA ALA A 167 9.41 -16.68 8.24
C ALA A 167 8.06 -15.96 8.26
N GLY A 168 7.64 -15.32 7.16
CA GLY A 168 6.39 -14.58 7.05
C GLY A 168 6.40 -13.18 7.67
N GLY A 169 7.55 -12.72 8.19
CA GLY A 169 7.75 -11.35 8.69
C GLY A 169 8.01 -10.32 7.59
N TRP A 170 8.02 -10.74 6.32
CA TRP A 170 7.96 -9.91 5.13
C TRP A 170 7.20 -10.69 4.04
N GLN A 171 6.36 -10.01 3.25
CA GLN A 171 5.58 -10.61 2.18
C GLN A 171 5.70 -9.80 0.90
N LEU A 172 5.54 -10.48 -0.24
CA LEU A 172 5.48 -9.82 -1.54
C LEU A 172 4.09 -9.22 -1.74
N ALA A 173 3.96 -8.18 -2.59
CA ALA A 173 2.69 -7.50 -2.82
C ALA A 173 1.54 -8.48 -3.17
N ALA A 174 1.82 -9.47 -4.01
CA ALA A 174 0.84 -10.48 -4.41
C ALA A 174 0.46 -11.47 -3.29
N ASP A 175 1.33 -11.67 -2.29
CA ASP A 175 1.03 -12.53 -1.14
C ASP A 175 0.16 -11.81 -0.09
N GLN A 176 0.23 -10.47 -0.04
CA GLN A 176 -0.53 -9.65 0.92
C GLN A 176 -1.99 -9.47 0.53
N VAL A 177 -2.31 -9.66 -0.75
CA VAL A 177 -3.67 -9.46 -1.27
C VAL A 177 -4.51 -10.68 -0.91
N ASP A 178 -5.60 -10.45 -0.18
CA ASP A 178 -6.62 -11.45 0.12
C ASP A 178 -7.84 -11.25 -0.80
N PRO A 179 -8.02 -12.09 -1.84
CA PRO A 179 -9.14 -11.97 -2.77
C PRO A 179 -10.49 -12.37 -2.16
N ALA A 180 -10.53 -12.94 -0.96
CA ALA A 180 -11.79 -13.22 -0.27
C ALA A 180 -12.40 -11.96 0.37
N ARG A 181 -11.63 -10.87 0.47
CA ARG A 181 -12.13 -9.60 0.98
C ARG A 181 -13.09 -8.96 -0.02
N PRO A 182 -14.11 -8.23 0.46
CA PRO A 182 -14.99 -7.50 -0.43
C PRO A 182 -14.25 -6.36 -1.14
N ARG A 183 -14.51 -6.21 -2.44
CA ARG A 183 -14.16 -4.99 -3.17
C ARG A 183 -15.17 -3.89 -2.83
N TRP A 184 -14.92 -3.15 -1.74
CA TRP A 184 -15.85 -2.13 -1.24
C TRP A 184 -16.26 -1.10 -2.28
N GLY A 185 -15.40 -0.81 -3.27
CA GLY A 185 -15.70 0.09 -4.38
C GLY A 185 -16.76 -0.41 -5.36
N GLU A 186 -17.01 -1.72 -5.40
CA GLU A 186 -18.06 -2.34 -6.22
C GLU A 186 -19.39 -2.51 -5.49
N LEU A 187 -19.40 -2.32 -4.18
CA LEU A 187 -20.64 -2.35 -3.42
C LEU A 187 -21.36 -1.00 -3.53
N PRO A 188 -22.69 -0.95 -3.31
CA PRO A 188 -23.41 0.31 -3.24
C PRO A 188 -22.79 1.28 -2.22
N ARG A 189 -22.71 2.55 -2.64
CA ARG A 189 -22.15 3.67 -1.87
C ARG A 189 -23.21 4.77 -1.68
N THR A 190 -24.38 4.37 -1.19
CA THR A 190 -25.62 5.16 -1.15
C THR A 190 -25.67 6.13 0.03
N ASN A 191 -25.03 5.80 1.15
CA ASN A 191 -24.98 6.63 2.35
C ASN A 191 -23.54 6.98 2.75
N ALA A 192 -23.39 7.87 3.74
CA ALA A 192 -22.11 8.38 4.19
C ALA A 192 -21.21 7.30 4.80
N PHE A 193 -21.78 6.40 5.61
CA PHE A 193 -21.05 5.24 6.13
C PHE A 193 -20.46 4.36 5.02
N GLU A 194 -21.22 4.05 3.97
CA GLU A 194 -20.73 3.21 2.86
C GLU A 194 -19.63 3.91 2.04
N ARG A 195 -19.78 5.21 1.78
CA ARG A 195 -18.75 6.02 1.09
C ARG A 195 -17.49 6.13 1.94
N GLY A 196 -17.63 6.39 3.24
CA GLY A 196 -16.53 6.46 4.19
C GLY A 196 -15.77 5.15 4.34
N ARG A 197 -16.50 4.01 4.41
CA ARG A 197 -15.90 2.67 4.45
C ARG A 197 -15.02 2.43 3.24
N TYR A 198 -15.52 2.77 2.05
CA TYR A 198 -14.77 2.64 0.82
C TYR A 198 -13.46 3.43 0.87
N LEU A 199 -13.54 4.73 1.17
CA LEU A 199 -12.37 5.61 1.21
C LEU A 199 -11.36 5.16 2.29
N ALA A 200 -11.81 4.93 3.52
CA ALA A 200 -10.95 4.47 4.60
C ALA A 200 -10.26 3.14 4.28
N SER A 201 -10.95 2.23 3.58
CA SER A 201 -10.38 0.94 3.19
C SER A 201 -9.21 1.05 2.20
N VAL A 202 -9.18 2.10 1.37
CA VAL A 202 -8.14 2.31 0.36
C VAL A 202 -7.11 3.38 0.73
N THR A 203 -7.34 4.15 1.81
CA THR A 203 -6.42 5.22 2.24
C THR A 203 -5.88 5.10 3.66
N CYS A 204 -6.58 4.44 4.57
CA CYS A 204 -6.18 4.37 5.98
C CYS A 204 -5.63 3.00 6.37
N SER A 205 -6.01 1.95 5.63
CA SER A 205 -5.77 0.55 5.98
C SER A 205 -4.30 0.12 5.90
N GLU A 206 -3.47 0.85 5.14
CA GLU A 206 -2.01 0.65 5.08
C GLU A 206 -1.40 0.77 6.48
N CYS A 207 -1.56 1.94 7.11
CA CYS A 207 -0.96 2.19 8.41
C CYS A 207 -1.84 1.68 9.55
N HIS A 208 -3.17 1.83 9.47
CA HIS A 208 -4.04 1.53 10.61
C HIS A 208 -4.54 0.08 10.66
N GLY A 209 -4.12 -0.76 9.72
CA GLY A 209 -4.56 -2.13 9.58
C GLY A 209 -5.90 -2.24 8.85
N LEU A 210 -6.17 -3.42 8.29
CA LEU A 210 -7.35 -3.70 7.47
C LEU A 210 -8.67 -3.65 8.25
N ASP A 211 -8.60 -3.80 9.57
CA ASP A 211 -9.70 -3.73 10.53
C ASP A 211 -9.67 -2.44 11.39
N PHE A 212 -8.73 -1.53 11.09
CA PHE A 212 -8.53 -0.26 11.79
C PHE A 212 -8.22 -0.39 13.29
N ARG A 213 -7.83 -1.58 13.76
CA ARG A 213 -7.43 -1.83 15.16
C ARG A 213 -5.93 -1.60 15.40
N GLY A 214 -5.26 -0.98 14.44
CA GLY A 214 -3.86 -0.59 14.52
C GLY A 214 -2.98 -1.67 13.95
N ASN A 215 -1.93 -1.25 13.27
CA ASN A 215 -0.97 -2.17 12.71
C ASN A 215 0.26 -2.25 13.61
N ARG A 216 0.20 -3.10 14.65
CA ARG A 216 1.36 -3.36 15.52
C ARG A 216 2.39 -4.30 14.88
N PHE A 217 2.14 -4.80 13.67
CA PHE A 217 2.94 -5.80 12.96
C PHE A 217 3.31 -5.33 11.54
N ALA A 218 4.54 -4.83 11.40
CA ALA A 218 5.50 -5.26 10.38
C ALA A 218 4.97 -5.61 8.98
N ASP A 219 4.09 -4.80 8.39
CA ASP A 219 3.68 -4.93 6.99
C ASP A 219 4.64 -4.18 6.08
N ASN A 220 5.91 -4.59 6.15
CA ASN A 220 6.78 -4.59 4.98
C ASN A 220 7.04 -3.24 4.29
N THR A 221 6.67 -2.10 4.88
CA THR A 221 6.77 -0.82 4.17
C THR A 221 6.93 0.41 5.10
N TYR A 222 6.20 0.52 6.22
CA TYR A 222 6.24 1.70 7.11
C TYR A 222 6.03 1.38 8.61
N ASP A 223 6.43 2.32 9.49
CA ASP A 223 6.08 2.30 10.91
C ASP A 223 4.55 2.37 11.05
N GLY A 224 3.92 1.24 11.37
CA GLY A 224 2.46 1.11 11.44
C GLY A 224 1.77 2.16 12.33
N GLY A 225 0.50 2.41 12.05
CA GLY A 225 -0.36 3.37 12.73
C GLY A 225 -1.08 2.79 13.95
N PRO A 226 -1.45 3.63 14.93
CA PRO A 226 -2.20 3.20 16.12
C PRO A 226 -3.63 2.76 15.76
N PRO A 227 -4.33 2.06 16.68
CA PRO A 227 -5.76 1.81 16.53
C PRO A 227 -6.54 3.11 16.34
N LEU A 228 -7.52 3.09 15.41
CA LEU A 228 -8.35 4.27 15.12
C LEU A 228 -9.37 4.60 16.23
N ALA A 229 -9.39 3.84 17.33
CA ALA A 229 -10.08 4.23 18.56
C ALA A 229 -9.64 5.61 19.09
N VAL A 230 -8.44 6.08 18.70
CA VAL A 230 -7.97 7.45 18.97
C VAL A 230 -8.90 8.55 18.43
N LEU A 231 -9.79 8.24 17.47
CA LEU A 231 -10.83 9.16 17.00
C LEU A 231 -11.76 9.64 18.12
N ALA A 232 -11.84 8.94 19.26
CA ALA A 232 -12.60 9.40 20.43
C ALA A 232 -12.14 10.78 20.93
N ALA A 233 -10.89 11.18 20.66
CA ALA A 233 -10.34 12.47 21.03
C ALA A 233 -10.57 13.58 19.98
N TYR A 234 -11.14 13.26 18.83
CA TYR A 234 -11.36 14.20 17.72
C TYR A 234 -12.87 14.47 17.57
N ASP A 235 -13.26 15.73 17.68
CA ASP A 235 -14.53 16.22 17.10
C ASP A 235 -14.38 16.42 15.58
N ASP A 236 -15.47 16.79 14.91
CA ASP A 236 -15.51 16.97 13.45
C ASP A 236 -14.49 18.02 12.98
N ASP A 237 -14.46 19.18 13.63
CA ASP A 237 -13.53 20.27 13.31
C ASP A 237 -12.07 19.86 13.51
N ALA A 238 -11.74 19.14 14.59
CA ALA A 238 -10.39 18.64 14.83
C ALA A 238 -9.99 17.59 13.81
N PHE A 239 -10.89 16.67 13.44
CA PHE A 239 -10.62 15.66 12.42
C PHE A 239 -10.39 16.33 11.05
N ARG A 240 -11.25 17.28 10.68
CA ARG A 240 -11.12 18.05 9.46
C ARG A 240 -9.81 18.85 9.42
N ARG A 241 -9.41 19.49 10.52
CA ARG A 241 -8.10 20.16 10.63
C ARG A 241 -6.95 19.18 10.45
N LEU A 242 -7.02 18.00 11.06
CA LEU A 242 -6.02 16.95 10.86
C LEU A 242 -5.91 16.57 9.39
N MET A 243 -7.03 16.24 8.73
CA MET A 243 -7.02 15.82 7.33
C MET A 243 -6.51 16.90 6.36
N ARG A 244 -6.73 18.18 6.69
CA ARG A 244 -6.31 19.33 5.86
C ARG A 244 -4.87 19.78 6.10
N THR A 245 -4.37 19.69 7.33
CA THR A 245 -3.11 20.33 7.75
C THR A 245 -2.06 19.35 8.28
N GLY A 246 -2.48 18.15 8.66
CA GLY A 246 -1.66 17.16 9.35
C GLY A 246 -1.44 17.41 10.84
N ASN A 247 -2.06 18.45 11.41
CA ASN A 247 -1.91 18.78 12.83
C ASN A 247 -2.98 18.05 13.66
N GLY A 248 -2.54 17.30 14.67
CA GLY A 248 -3.43 16.65 15.62
C GLY A 248 -4.09 17.63 16.60
N VAL A 249 -4.98 17.11 17.46
CA VAL A 249 -5.59 17.89 18.56
C VAL A 249 -4.53 18.62 19.36
N GLY A 250 -4.75 19.91 19.63
CA GLY A 250 -3.81 20.78 20.35
C GLY A 250 -2.59 21.21 19.53
N GLY A 251 -2.60 21.02 18.20
CA GLY A 251 -1.48 21.40 17.33
C GLY A 251 -0.32 20.40 17.34
N ARG A 252 -0.55 19.18 17.80
CA ARG A 252 0.48 18.13 17.86
C ARG A 252 0.96 17.76 16.46
N ASP A 253 2.27 17.62 16.30
CA ASP A 253 2.86 16.99 15.13
C ASP A 253 2.68 15.47 15.23
N LEU A 254 2.13 14.86 14.19
CA LEU A 254 1.84 13.42 14.12
C LEU A 254 2.82 12.68 13.19
N GLY A 255 3.93 13.31 12.79
CA GLY A 255 4.95 12.68 11.96
C GLY A 255 4.38 12.23 10.62
N GLU A 256 4.50 10.94 10.32
CA GLU A 256 4.02 10.31 9.07
C GLU A 256 2.54 10.59 8.79
N MET A 257 1.66 10.48 9.79
CA MET A 257 0.25 10.80 9.59
C MET A 257 0.04 12.26 9.17
N GLY A 258 0.83 13.18 9.74
CA GLY A 258 0.82 14.58 9.34
C GLY A 258 1.34 14.79 7.91
N TRP A 259 2.35 14.03 7.51
CA TRP A 259 2.89 14.05 6.15
C TRP A 259 1.88 13.49 5.13
N VAL A 260 1.24 12.36 5.41
CA VAL A 260 0.19 11.77 4.55
C VAL A 260 -0.99 12.74 4.41
N ALA A 261 -1.38 13.41 5.49
CA ALA A 261 -2.45 14.39 5.43
C ALA A 261 -2.13 15.55 4.46
N ARG A 262 -0.92 16.12 4.57
CA ARG A 262 -0.48 17.26 3.74
C ARG A 262 -0.25 16.91 2.27
N ASN A 263 0.10 15.66 1.96
CA ASN A 263 0.44 15.25 0.60
C ASN A 263 -0.72 14.53 -0.12
N GLY A 264 -1.52 13.74 0.61
CA GLY A 264 -2.64 12.98 0.09
C GLY A 264 -3.99 13.55 0.51
N PHE A 265 -4.29 13.55 1.81
CA PHE A 265 -5.66 13.77 2.31
C PHE A 265 -6.16 15.20 2.17
N VAL A 266 -5.26 16.18 2.00
CA VAL A 266 -5.63 17.55 1.63
C VAL A 266 -6.43 17.60 0.31
N ASN A 267 -6.37 16.56 -0.53
CA ASN A 267 -7.11 16.44 -1.79
C ASN A 267 -8.50 15.78 -1.62
N PHE A 268 -8.89 15.37 -0.41
CA PHE A 268 -10.28 15.01 -0.14
C PHE A 268 -11.20 16.23 -0.28
N THR A 269 -12.41 16.00 -0.74
CA THR A 269 -13.50 16.96 -0.63
C THR A 269 -14.02 17.01 0.81
N ASP A 270 -14.78 18.04 1.12
CA ASP A 270 -15.37 18.21 2.45
C ASP A 270 -16.30 17.08 2.83
N ARG A 271 -17.10 16.64 1.85
CA ARG A 271 -18.00 15.50 1.98
C ARG A 271 -17.24 14.21 2.23
N GLU A 272 -16.13 13.97 1.52
CA GLU A 272 -15.33 12.76 1.72
C GLU A 272 -14.70 12.71 3.12
N ILE A 273 -14.25 13.85 3.66
CA ILE A 273 -13.76 13.94 5.04
C ILE A 273 -14.89 13.58 6.03
N ALA A 274 -16.08 14.14 5.84
CA ALA A 274 -17.24 13.88 6.68
C ALA A 274 -17.68 12.40 6.61
N ASP A 275 -17.73 11.82 5.40
CA ASP A 275 -18.08 10.41 5.18
C ASP A 275 -17.08 9.48 5.88
N VAL A 276 -15.77 9.73 5.74
CA VAL A 276 -14.71 8.97 6.41
C VAL A 276 -14.83 9.09 7.93
N TYR A 277 -15.08 10.30 8.44
CA TYR A 277 -15.27 10.52 9.87
C TYR A 277 -16.49 9.76 10.42
N GLU A 278 -17.62 9.81 9.71
CA GLU A 278 -18.82 9.04 10.07
C GLU A 278 -18.54 7.54 10.13
N PHE A 279 -17.92 7.00 9.08
CA PHE A 279 -17.58 5.58 9.02
C PHE A 279 -16.68 5.18 10.19
N LEU A 280 -15.55 5.87 10.36
CA LEU A 280 -14.56 5.52 11.39
C LEU A 280 -15.16 5.63 12.80
N ARG A 281 -15.99 6.63 13.09
CA ARG A 281 -16.66 6.70 14.40
C ARG A 281 -17.54 5.49 14.65
N ARG A 282 -18.41 5.13 13.69
CA ARG A 282 -19.33 3.99 13.85
C ARG A 282 -18.58 2.66 13.94
N ASP A 283 -17.55 2.47 13.13
CA ASP A 283 -16.68 1.29 13.16
C ASP A 283 -15.98 1.10 14.52
N GLN A 284 -15.63 2.22 15.17
CA GLN A 284 -15.04 2.22 16.51
C GLN A 284 -16.09 2.20 17.65
N GLY A 285 -17.38 2.05 17.34
CA GLY A 285 -18.47 2.02 18.32
C GLY A 285 -18.76 3.39 18.97
N LEU A 286 -18.28 4.48 18.38
CA LEU A 286 -18.51 5.83 18.86
C LEU A 286 -19.85 6.37 18.32
N PRO A 287 -20.54 7.23 19.10
CA PRO A 287 -21.80 7.83 18.66
C PRO A 287 -21.59 8.67 17.40
N PHE A 288 -22.63 8.74 16.57
CA PHE A 288 -22.69 9.60 15.40
C PHE A 288 -22.45 11.06 15.81
N ALA A 289 -21.57 11.77 15.11
CA ALA A 289 -21.22 13.15 15.43
C ALA A 289 -22.32 14.17 15.08
N GLY A 290 -23.33 13.78 14.31
CA GLY A 290 -24.28 14.73 13.70
C GLY A 290 -23.67 15.42 12.48
N PRO A 291 -24.47 15.94 11.53
CA PRO A 291 -23.95 16.88 10.55
C PRO A 291 -23.44 18.12 11.28
N ALA A 292 -22.28 18.65 10.87
CA ALA A 292 -21.77 19.92 11.37
C ALA A 292 -22.89 20.97 11.26
N SER A 293 -23.07 21.77 12.32
CA SER A 293 -24.05 22.85 12.36
C SER A 293 -23.68 23.93 11.31
N GLY A 294 -24.07 23.72 10.05
CA GLY A 294 -23.68 24.58 8.95
C GLY A 294 -24.17 24.13 7.57
N GLU A 295 -24.39 22.85 7.33
CA GLU A 295 -24.97 22.37 6.06
C GLU A 295 -26.51 22.39 6.14
N ARG A 296 -27.08 23.59 5.99
CA ARG A 296 -28.45 23.75 5.49
C ARG A 296 -28.36 24.07 4.00
N GLU A 297 -28.88 23.12 3.20
CA GLU A 297 -29.22 23.16 1.77
C GLU A 297 -28.14 23.53 0.75
#